data_AF-A0A9E7H2B7-F1
#
_entry.id   AF-A0A9E7H2B7-F1
#
_cell.length_a   1.000
_cell.length_b   1.000
_cell.length_c   1.000
_cell.angle_alpha   90.00
_cell.angle_beta   90.00
_cell.angle_gamma   90.00
#
_symmetry.space_group_name_H-M   'P 1'
#
loop_
_entity.id
_entity.type
_entity.pdbx_description
1 polymer ?
#
loop_
_entity_poly.entity_id
_entity_poly.type
_entity_poly.pdbx_seq_one_letter_code
_entity_poly.pdbx_strand_id
1 'polypeptide(L)'
;MRLQSHVSDGKLSGGVSKDGVKHYNNLIDELLSNGLQPFVTLFHWDLPQALEDQYGGFLSPFVIKDFRDYVEVCFREFGDRVKHWITFNEPLIFHHGLRYRTDGTGPMHPMLVGNCTAGTQAGSPTWWLTTSCSPTPPP
;
A
#
# COMPACT_ATOMS: atom_id res chain seq x y z
N MET A 1 -5.27 4.27 -9.99
CA MET A 1 -3.89 4.70 -9.66
C MET A 1 -3.73 4.78 -8.14
N ARG A 2 -2.60 4.34 -7.57
CA ARG A 2 -2.33 4.21 -6.11
C ARG A 2 -1.26 5.21 -5.69
N LEU A 3 -1.50 6.04 -4.67
CA LEU A 3 -0.66 7.22 -4.36
C LEU A 3 0.20 7.15 -3.07
N GLN A 4 0.23 6.04 -2.34
CA GLN A 4 0.71 6.08 -0.95
C GLN A 4 2.24 6.18 -0.76
N SER A 5 3.03 6.23 -1.85
CA SER A 5 4.50 6.25 -1.80
C SER A 5 5.13 7.64 -1.63
N HIS A 6 4.35 8.66 -1.23
CA HIS A 6 4.78 10.07 -1.25
C HIS A 6 5.27 10.64 0.07
N VAL A 7 5.07 9.95 1.17
CA VAL A 7 5.50 10.40 2.49
C VAL A 7 6.41 9.31 3.06
N SER A 8 7.71 9.60 3.13
CA SER A 8 8.79 8.63 3.40
C SER A 8 8.51 7.74 4.63
N ASP A 9 8.00 8.34 5.69
CA ASP A 9 7.68 7.64 6.95
C ASP A 9 6.16 7.65 7.25
N GLY A 10 5.32 7.99 6.28
CA GLY A 10 3.88 8.16 6.47
C GLY A 10 3.45 9.43 7.23
N LYS A 11 4.40 10.24 7.70
CA LYS A 11 4.16 11.54 8.36
C LYS A 11 4.73 12.71 7.58
N LEU A 12 4.04 13.84 7.57
CA LEU A 12 4.54 15.08 6.94
C LEU A 12 5.91 15.52 7.47
N SER A 13 6.23 15.21 8.74
CA SER A 13 7.54 15.49 9.32
C SER A 13 8.70 14.73 8.66
N GLY A 14 8.42 13.57 8.05
CA GLY A 14 9.40 12.83 7.23
C GLY A 14 9.65 13.46 5.86
N GLY A 15 8.82 14.45 5.48
CA GLY A 15 8.87 15.13 4.19
C GLY A 15 8.03 14.45 3.11
N VAL A 16 7.84 15.17 2.00
CA VAL A 16 7.17 14.68 0.80
C VAL A 16 8.21 14.29 -0.25
N SER A 17 8.13 13.06 -0.74
CA SER A 17 9.00 12.52 -1.79
C SER A 17 8.72 13.22 -3.12
N LYS A 18 9.65 14.09 -3.54
CA LYS A 18 9.57 14.82 -4.81
C LYS A 18 9.57 13.89 -6.02
N ASP A 19 10.36 12.81 -5.97
CA ASP A 19 10.43 11.83 -7.06
C ASP A 19 9.13 11.04 -7.19
N GLY A 20 8.53 10.70 -6.04
CA GLY A 20 7.20 10.11 -6.02
C GLY A 20 6.17 11.06 -6.65
N VAL A 21 6.09 12.30 -6.19
CA VAL A 21 5.15 13.30 -6.74
C VAL A 21 5.36 13.48 -8.26
N LYS A 22 6.61 13.53 -8.72
CA LYS A 22 6.94 13.63 -10.15
C LYS A 22 6.45 12.42 -10.93
N HIS A 23 6.65 11.21 -10.42
CA HIS A 23 6.20 9.98 -11.09
C HIS A 23 4.69 10.00 -11.37
N TYR A 24 3.87 10.36 -10.38
CA TYR A 24 2.42 10.36 -10.56
C TYR A 24 1.90 11.56 -11.34
N ASN A 25 2.59 12.71 -11.29
CA ASN A 25 2.30 13.79 -12.21
C ASN A 25 2.46 13.34 -13.66
N ASN A 26 3.60 12.72 -13.99
CA ASN A 26 3.84 12.21 -15.34
C ASN A 26 2.77 11.19 -15.75
N LEU A 27 2.40 10.27 -14.85
CA LEU A 27 1.35 9.27 -15.12
C LEU A 27 -0.02 9.91 -15.36
N ILE A 28 -0.42 10.89 -14.53
CA ILE A 28 -1.68 11.63 -14.70
C ILE A 28 -1.67 12.38 -16.03
N ASP A 29 -0.59 13.08 -16.34
CA ASP A 29 -0.47 13.87 -17.57
C ASP A 29 -0.51 12.96 -18.81
N GLU A 30 0.15 11.80 -18.75
CA GLU A 30 0.11 10.80 -19.82
C GLU A 30 -1.31 10.25 -20.02
N LEU A 31 -2.03 9.89 -18.96
CA LEU A 31 -3.41 9.42 -19.05
C LEU A 31 -4.32 10.48 -19.70
N LEU A 32 -4.22 11.74 -19.24
CA LEU A 32 -5.00 12.84 -19.77
C LEU A 32 -4.67 13.15 -21.23
N SER A 33 -3.37 13.08 -21.61
CA SER A 33 -2.94 13.29 -22.99
C SER A 33 -3.52 12.25 -23.96
N ASN A 34 -3.85 11.06 -23.46
CA ASN A 34 -4.51 9.98 -24.19
C ASN A 34 -6.05 10.02 -24.08
N GLY A 35 -6.63 11.07 -23.49
CA GLY A 35 -8.07 11.21 -23.31
C GLY A 35 -8.67 10.29 -22.24
N LEU A 36 -7.84 9.69 -21.38
CA LEU A 36 -8.27 8.82 -20.29
C LEU A 36 -8.51 9.62 -19.01
N GLN A 37 -9.60 9.30 -18.30
CA GLN A 37 -9.91 9.94 -17.02
C GLN A 37 -9.26 9.17 -15.86
N PRO A 38 -8.43 9.83 -15.03
CA PRO A 38 -7.78 9.16 -13.90
C PRO A 38 -8.76 8.95 -12.74
N PHE A 39 -8.88 7.70 -12.29
CA PHE A 39 -9.51 7.31 -11.04
C PHE A 39 -8.43 6.92 -10.03
N VAL A 40 -8.40 7.61 -8.90
CA VAL A 40 -7.33 7.51 -7.92
C VAL A 40 -7.83 6.92 -6.61
N THR A 41 -7.15 5.88 -6.15
CA THR A 41 -7.38 5.26 -4.85
C THR A 41 -6.28 5.72 -3.89
N LEU A 42 -6.69 6.35 -2.79
CA LEU A 42 -5.80 6.91 -1.78
C LEU A 42 -5.18 5.83 -0.90
N PHE A 43 -5.95 4.78 -0.54
CA PHE A 43 -5.46 3.65 0.24
C PHE A 43 -5.79 2.29 -0.37
N HIS A 44 -4.74 1.47 -0.55
CA HIS A 44 -4.87 0.09 -1.04
C HIS A 44 -3.97 -0.89 -0.28
N TRP A 45 -4.18 -0.91 1.05
CA TRP A 45 -3.61 -1.87 2.02
C TRP A 45 -2.11 -1.69 2.29
N ASP A 46 -1.55 -0.57 1.86
CA ASP A 46 -0.15 -0.26 1.94
C ASP A 46 0.13 0.89 2.90
N LEU A 47 -0.27 0.68 4.15
CA LEU A 47 0.11 1.59 5.21
C LEU A 47 1.64 1.64 5.33
N PRO A 48 2.25 2.83 5.42
CA PRO A 48 3.69 2.94 5.68
C PRO A 48 4.08 2.15 6.94
N GLN A 49 5.09 1.27 6.80
CA GLN A 49 5.53 0.37 7.88
C GLN A 49 5.91 1.14 9.15
N ALA A 50 6.48 2.34 9.00
CA ALA A 50 6.82 3.20 10.14
C ALA A 50 5.61 3.56 11.03
N LEU A 51 4.40 3.72 10.47
CA LEU A 51 3.18 4.00 11.23
C LEU A 51 2.67 2.74 11.96
N GLU A 52 2.82 1.57 11.32
CA GLU A 52 2.53 0.27 11.93
C GLU A 52 3.45 0.04 13.14
N ASP A 53 4.76 0.22 12.97
CA ASP A 53 5.76 0.00 14.02
C ASP A 53 5.63 1.01 15.17
N GLN A 54 5.28 2.26 14.86
CA GLN A 54 5.24 3.33 15.86
C GLN A 54 4.02 3.25 16.79
N TYR A 55 2.84 2.89 16.26
CA TYR A 55 1.60 2.92 17.04
C TYR A 55 0.56 1.87 16.64
N GLY A 56 0.92 0.87 15.83
CA GLY A 56 -0.01 -0.19 15.39
C GLY A 56 -0.96 0.24 14.27
N GLY A 57 -0.58 1.27 13.51
CA GLY A 57 -1.30 1.66 12.30
C GLY A 57 -2.79 1.93 12.52
N PHE A 58 -3.65 1.22 11.76
CA PHE A 58 -5.10 1.39 11.83
C PHE A 58 -5.76 0.95 13.15
N LEU A 59 -5.00 0.31 14.06
CA LEU A 59 -5.48 -0.01 15.41
C LEU A 59 -5.43 1.21 16.35
N SER A 60 -4.75 2.29 15.95
CA SER A 60 -4.61 3.51 16.74
C SER A 60 -5.36 4.69 16.11
N PRO A 61 -6.02 5.56 16.90
CA PRO A 61 -6.67 6.75 16.38
C PRO A 61 -5.67 7.78 15.82
N PHE A 62 -4.37 7.66 16.11
CA PHE A 62 -3.35 8.56 15.54
C PHE A 62 -3.24 8.46 14.01
N VAL A 63 -3.60 7.31 13.44
CA VAL A 63 -3.63 7.10 11.99
C VAL A 63 -4.55 8.10 11.27
N ILE A 64 -5.60 8.59 11.94
CA ILE A 64 -6.58 9.50 11.34
C ILE A 64 -5.89 10.81 10.94
N LYS A 65 -5.02 11.32 11.79
CA LYS A 65 -4.27 12.55 11.52
C LYS A 65 -3.29 12.36 10.38
N ASP A 66 -2.47 11.32 10.45
CA ASP A 66 -1.43 11.05 9.45
C ASP A 66 -2.06 10.75 8.06
N PHE A 67 -3.19 10.02 8.03
CA PHE A 67 -3.93 9.77 6.79
C PHE A 67 -4.54 11.05 6.21
N ARG A 68 -5.14 11.92 7.03
CA ARG A 68 -5.66 13.22 6.57
C ARG A 68 -4.53 14.06 5.96
N ASP A 69 -3.41 14.16 6.67
CA ASP A 69 -2.26 14.95 6.24
C ASP A 69 -1.70 14.41 4.89
N TYR A 70 -1.67 13.09 4.69
CA TYR A 70 -1.37 12.46 3.40
C TYR A 70 -2.37 12.85 2.30
N VAL A 71 -3.67 12.78 2.59
CA VAL A 71 -4.73 13.11 1.62
C VAL A 71 -4.68 14.59 1.21
N GLU A 72 -4.37 15.50 2.14
CA GLU A 72 -4.20 16.93 1.85
C GLU A 72 -3.05 17.17 0.85
N VAL A 73 -1.94 16.43 0.98
CA VAL A 73 -0.86 16.46 -0.02
C VAL A 73 -1.38 15.99 -1.37
N CYS A 74 -2.04 14.83 -1.44
CA CYS A 74 -2.56 14.31 -2.71
C CYS A 74 -3.51 15.29 -3.40
N PHE A 75 -4.41 15.93 -2.66
CA PHE A 75 -5.32 16.92 -3.24
C PHE A 75 -4.61 18.18 -3.69
N ARG A 76 -3.60 18.65 -2.96
CA ARG A 76 -2.80 19.81 -3.36
C ARG A 76 -2.00 19.53 -4.63
N GLU A 77 -1.34 18.38 -4.70
CA GLU A 77 -0.42 18.06 -5.81
C GLU A 77 -1.15 17.61 -7.09
N PHE A 78 -2.33 16.97 -6.96
CA PHE A 78 -3.00 16.30 -8.10
C PHE A 78 -4.47 16.71 -8.31
N GLY A 79 -5.07 17.44 -7.37
CA GLY A 79 -6.52 17.77 -7.41
C GLY A 79 -6.92 18.74 -8.52
N ASP A 80 -5.96 19.45 -9.10
CA ASP A 80 -6.17 20.29 -10.27
C ASP A 80 -6.63 19.46 -11.48
N ARG A 81 -6.11 18.22 -11.62
CA ARG A 81 -6.36 17.30 -12.74
C ARG A 81 -7.25 16.10 -12.39
N VAL A 82 -7.10 15.54 -11.20
CA VAL A 82 -7.85 14.35 -10.77
C VAL A 82 -9.20 14.73 -10.17
N LYS A 83 -10.29 14.18 -10.72
CA LYS A 83 -11.67 14.48 -10.30
C LYS A 83 -12.40 13.31 -9.62
N HIS A 84 -11.86 12.10 -9.74
CA HIS A 84 -12.45 10.89 -9.15
C HIS A 84 -11.51 10.28 -8.12
N TRP A 85 -11.97 10.30 -6.86
CA TRP A 85 -11.19 9.88 -5.70
C TRP A 85 -11.91 8.78 -4.94
N ILE A 86 -11.15 7.75 -4.57
CA ILE A 86 -11.59 6.63 -3.75
C ILE A 86 -10.71 6.64 -2.49
N THR A 87 -11.30 6.74 -1.31
CA THR A 87 -10.54 6.81 -0.05
C THR A 87 -9.93 5.46 0.30
N PHE A 88 -10.74 4.41 0.35
CA PHE A 88 -10.33 3.05 0.66
C PHE A 88 -10.80 2.08 -0.41
N ASN A 89 -9.91 1.22 -0.90
CA ASN A 89 -10.31 0.02 -1.63
C ASN A 89 -10.51 -1.15 -0.66
N GLU A 90 -11.64 -1.85 -0.81
CA GLU A 90 -11.96 -3.10 -0.09
C GLU A 90 -11.66 -3.07 1.43
N PRO A 91 -12.18 -2.11 2.19
CA PRO A 91 -11.86 -1.95 3.62
C PRO A 91 -12.28 -3.15 4.48
N LEU A 92 -13.31 -3.89 4.07
CA LEU A 92 -13.74 -5.10 4.78
C LEU A 92 -12.66 -6.19 4.70
N ILE A 93 -12.09 -6.44 3.52
CA ILE A 93 -11.05 -7.46 3.33
C ILE A 93 -9.79 -7.07 4.12
N PHE A 94 -9.42 -5.79 4.06
CA PHE A 94 -8.33 -5.25 4.88
C PHE A 94 -8.57 -5.46 6.38
N HIS A 95 -9.77 -5.15 6.86
CA HIS A 95 -10.15 -5.35 8.27
C HIS A 95 -10.09 -6.82 8.69
N HIS A 96 -10.58 -7.74 7.85
CA HIS A 96 -10.48 -9.18 8.12
C HIS A 96 -9.01 -9.63 8.21
N GLY A 97 -8.16 -9.20 7.28
CA GLY A 97 -6.72 -9.48 7.33
C GLY A 97 -6.06 -8.95 8.61
N LEU A 98 -6.40 -7.75 9.05
CA LEU A 98 -5.92 -7.20 10.32
C LEU A 98 -6.38 -8.03 11.53
N ARG A 99 -7.62 -8.50 11.56
CA ARG A 99 -8.13 -9.36 12.64
C ARG A 99 -7.33 -10.66 12.76
N TYR A 100 -7.06 -11.33 11.64
CA TYR A 100 -6.23 -12.53 11.62
C TYR A 100 -4.77 -12.29 12.06
N ARG A 101 -4.25 -11.07 11.90
CA ARG A 101 -2.93 -10.70 12.44
C ARG A 101 -2.95 -10.53 13.96
N THR A 102 -4.06 -10.07 14.52
CA THR A 102 -4.19 -9.78 15.97
C THR A 102 -4.59 -10.97 16.82
N ASP A 103 -5.30 -11.97 16.27
CA ASP A 103 -5.80 -13.12 17.02
C ASP A 103 -4.80 -14.28 17.12
N GLY A 104 -3.70 -14.25 16.36
CA GLY A 104 -2.70 -15.31 16.33
C GLY A 104 -3.23 -16.65 15.80
N THR A 105 -4.46 -16.69 15.29
CA THR A 105 -5.14 -17.88 14.77
C THR A 105 -5.49 -17.69 13.31
N GLY A 106 -4.47 -17.53 12.48
CA GLY A 106 -4.64 -17.59 11.05
C GLY A 106 -3.31 -17.78 10.35
N PRO A 107 -3.16 -18.79 9.46
CA PRO A 107 -2.07 -18.73 8.53
C PRO A 107 -2.24 -17.44 7.74
N MET A 108 -1.12 -16.77 7.39
CA MET A 108 -1.18 -15.87 6.25
C MET A 108 -1.83 -16.66 5.14
N HIS A 109 -2.86 -16.12 4.50
CA HIS A 109 -3.28 -16.70 3.24
C HIS A 109 -2.56 -15.90 2.14
N PRO A 110 -1.40 -16.35 1.63
CA PRO A 110 -1.23 -16.32 0.19
C PRO A 110 -2.33 -17.22 -0.37
N MET A 111 -2.74 -17.07 -1.63
CA MET A 111 -3.43 -18.17 -2.32
C MET A 111 -2.56 -19.44 -2.47
N LEU A 112 -1.70 -19.77 -1.50
CA LEU A 112 -0.85 -20.95 -1.44
C LEU A 112 -0.54 -21.24 0.04
N VAL A 113 -1.32 -22.14 0.64
CA VAL A 113 -0.87 -22.84 1.85
C VAL A 113 0.33 -23.70 1.44
N GLY A 114 1.52 -23.22 1.78
CA GLY A 114 2.78 -23.96 1.71
C GLY A 114 3.53 -23.75 3.01
N ASN A 115 3.71 -24.82 3.78
CA ASN A 115 4.36 -24.79 5.08
C ASN A 115 5.86 -24.49 4.91
N CYS A 116 6.29 -23.25 5.16
CA CYS A 116 7.70 -22.87 5.15
C CYS A 116 8.07 -22.15 6.45
N THR A 117 8.74 -22.86 7.34
CA THR A 117 9.50 -22.29 8.45
C THR A 117 10.77 -21.61 7.97
N ALA A 118 11.04 -20.41 8.51
CA ALA A 118 12.30 -19.63 8.54
C ALA A 118 12.61 -18.65 7.38
N GLY A 119 12.44 -17.34 7.66
CA GLY A 119 13.56 -16.39 7.81
C GLY A 119 14.28 -15.79 6.58
N THR A 120 14.20 -14.45 6.47
CA THR A 120 15.10 -13.48 5.78
C THR A 120 15.05 -13.47 4.24
N GLN A 121 15.12 -12.36 3.47
CA GLN A 121 15.76 -11.05 3.59
C GLN A 121 14.94 -9.94 2.88
N ALA A 122 15.11 -8.69 3.32
CA ALA A 122 14.65 -7.49 2.64
C ALA A 122 15.57 -7.11 1.47
N GLY A 123 15.00 -6.90 0.28
CA GLY A 123 15.66 -6.21 -0.84
C GLY A 123 15.67 -6.97 -2.17
N SER A 124 14.65 -6.77 -3.01
CA SER A 124 14.74 -6.72 -4.50
C SER A 124 13.33 -6.64 -5.13
N PRO A 125 13.08 -5.83 -6.18
CA PRO A 125 11.75 -5.54 -6.71
C PRO A 125 11.39 -6.46 -7.89
N THR A 126 11.19 -7.76 -7.66
CA THR A 126 10.69 -8.67 -8.71
C THR A 126 9.93 -9.83 -8.07
N TRP A 127 8.63 -9.64 -7.83
CA TRP A 127 7.75 -10.66 -7.22
C TRP A 127 6.79 -11.34 -8.22
N TRP A 128 7.08 -11.34 -9.53
CA TRP A 128 6.18 -11.91 -10.55
C TRP A 128 6.62 -13.23 -11.20
N LEU A 129 7.71 -13.87 -10.78
CA LEU A 129 8.09 -15.18 -11.31
C LEU A 129 7.83 -16.28 -10.28
N THR A 130 6.69 -16.95 -10.41
CA THR A 130 6.40 -18.22 -9.74
C THR A 130 7.21 -19.34 -10.40
N THR A 131 8.28 -19.80 -9.77
CA THR A 131 8.83 -21.14 -10.05
C THR A 131 8.11 -22.13 -9.14
N SER A 132 7.28 -22.99 -9.74
CA SER A 132 6.66 -24.11 -9.04
C SER A 132 7.74 -25.14 -8.68
N CYS A 133 8.06 -25.32 -7.40
CA CYS A 133 8.80 -26.49 -6.93
C CYS A 133 7.86 -27.69 -6.86
N SER A 134 8.08 -28.69 -7.70
CA SER A 134 7.39 -29.97 -7.64
C SER A 134 7.80 -30.73 -6.36
N PRO A 135 6.86 -31.32 -5.60
CA PRO A 135 7.20 -32.10 -4.41
C PRO A 135 7.80 -33.45 -4.81
N THR A 136 9.01 -33.74 -4.33
CA THR A 136 9.57 -35.11 -4.33
C THR A 136 8.88 -35.94 -3.26
N PRO A 137 8.42 -37.17 -3.55
CA PRO A 137 7.81 -38.03 -2.54
C PRO A 137 8.87 -38.55 -1.54
N PRO A 138 8.50 -38.75 -0.26
CA PRO A 138 9.42 -39.23 0.79
C PRO A 138 9.74 -40.74 0.63
N PRO A 139 10.82 -41.25 1.28
CA PRO A 139 11.32 -42.62 1.14
C PRO A 139 10.38 -43.71 1.67
#